data_AF-A0A0H2VC76-F1
#
_entry.id   AF-A0A0H2VC76-F1
#
_cell.length_a   1.000
_cell.length_b   1.000
_cell.length_c   1.000
_cell.angle_alpha   90.00
_cell.angle_beta   90.00
_cell.angle_gamma   90.00
#
_symmetry.space_group_name_H-M   'P 1'
#
loop_
_entity.id
_entity.type
_entity.pdbx_description
1 polymer ?
#
loop_
_entity_poly.entity_id
_entity_poly.type
_entity_poly.pdbx_seq_one_letter_code
_entity_poly.pdbx_strand_id
1 'polypeptide(L)'
;MSRKYLIRITELERLLSEQAEALRQRDLQLSLVEETEAFLRSALARAEEKIEEEEREIEYLRAQIEKLRRMLFGTRSEKLQREVEQAEAQLKQREQESDRYSGREDDPQVPRQLRQSRHRRPLPAHLPREIHRLEPEESCCPECGSELDYLGEVSAEQLELVSSALKVIRTVRVKKACTKCDCIVEAPAPSRPIARGIAGSGLLARVLTGKYCEHLPLYRQSEIFARQGAELSRALISNWVDACCQLMTPLNDALYRYVMNTRKVHTDDTPVKVLTPGRKKAKTGRIWTYVRDDRNAGSSEPPAVWFAYSPDRQGKHPVQHLRPFRGILQADAFSGYDRLFSAKREGGAQTEVACWVHARRKIHDV
;
A
#
# COMPACT_ATOMS: atom_id res chain seq x y z
N MET A 1 23.40 -117.08 -27.41
CA MET A 1 23.23 -115.82 -26.65
C MET A 1 21.83 -115.80 -26.06
N SER A 2 21.70 -115.61 -24.74
CA SER A 2 20.43 -115.76 -24.01
C SER A 2 19.43 -114.65 -24.36
N ARG A 3 18.16 -115.01 -24.58
CA ARG A 3 17.01 -114.12 -24.90
C ARG A 3 16.90 -112.89 -23.97
N LYS A 4 17.44 -113.00 -22.74
CA LYS A 4 17.54 -111.91 -21.76
C LYS A 4 18.47 -110.76 -22.19
N TYR A 5 19.55 -111.03 -22.92
CA TYR A 5 20.48 -109.99 -23.38
C TYR A 5 19.88 -109.14 -24.51
N LEU A 6 19.12 -109.76 -25.43
CA LEU A 6 18.46 -109.03 -26.53
C LEU A 6 17.39 -108.06 -26.00
N ILE A 7 16.63 -108.46 -24.99
CA ILE A 7 15.64 -107.62 -24.30
C ILE A 7 16.33 -106.45 -23.60
N ARG A 8 17.48 -106.68 -22.96
CA ARG A 8 18.25 -105.62 -22.28
C ARG A 8 18.83 -104.59 -23.28
N ILE A 9 19.30 -105.04 -24.43
CA ILE A 9 19.84 -104.16 -25.48
C ILE A 9 18.72 -103.30 -26.06
N THR A 10 17.59 -103.90 -26.43
CA THR A 10 16.43 -103.15 -26.98
C THR A 10 15.86 -102.15 -25.96
N GLU A 11 15.85 -102.49 -24.67
CA GLU A 11 15.44 -101.56 -23.61
C GLU A 11 16.44 -100.39 -23.42
N LEU A 12 17.75 -100.66 -23.52
CA LEU A 12 18.77 -99.61 -23.49
C LEU A 12 18.74 -98.71 -24.73
N GLU A 13 18.48 -99.26 -25.91
CA GLU A 13 18.29 -98.50 -27.15
C GLU A 13 17.06 -97.58 -27.07
N ARG A 14 15.96 -98.07 -26.49
CA ARG A 14 14.77 -97.23 -26.21
C ARG A 14 15.10 -96.09 -25.24
N LEU A 15 15.79 -96.38 -24.13
CA LEU A 15 16.19 -95.37 -23.15
C LEU A 15 17.17 -94.33 -23.74
N LEU A 16 18.10 -94.76 -24.59
CA LEU A 16 19.01 -93.87 -25.33
C LEU A 16 18.25 -92.98 -26.31
N SER A 17 17.25 -93.53 -27.00
CA SER A 17 16.38 -92.78 -27.91
C SER A 17 15.56 -91.72 -27.16
N GLU A 18 14.96 -92.10 -26.03
CA GLU A 18 14.21 -91.19 -25.15
C GLU A 18 15.09 -90.08 -24.56
N GLN A 19 16.31 -90.41 -24.11
CA GLN A 19 17.27 -89.40 -23.66
C GLN A 19 17.72 -88.46 -24.79
N ALA A 20 17.93 -88.99 -26.00
CA ALA A 20 18.29 -88.17 -27.15
C ALA A 20 17.16 -87.22 -27.56
N GLU A 21 15.89 -87.65 -27.45
CA GLU A 21 14.72 -86.79 -27.65
C GLU A 21 14.60 -85.71 -26.57
N ALA A 22 14.79 -86.07 -25.30
CA ALA A 22 14.78 -85.12 -24.19
C ALA A 22 15.90 -84.06 -24.30
N LEU A 23 17.10 -84.45 -24.74
CA LEU A 23 18.19 -83.52 -25.01
C LEU A 23 17.83 -82.56 -26.15
N ARG A 24 17.28 -83.06 -27.26
CA ARG A 24 16.81 -82.20 -28.37
C ARG A 24 15.74 -81.21 -27.93
N GLN A 25 14.79 -81.62 -27.08
CA GLN A 25 13.77 -80.71 -26.53
C GLN A 25 14.39 -79.65 -25.63
N ARG A 26 15.37 -80.02 -24.80
CA ARG A 26 16.09 -79.07 -23.94
C ARG A 26 16.92 -78.08 -24.75
N ASP A 27 17.58 -78.53 -25.80
CA ASP A 27 18.35 -77.65 -26.70
C ASP A 27 17.44 -76.65 -27.42
N LEU A 28 16.24 -77.07 -27.84
CA LEU A 28 15.23 -76.16 -28.40
C LEU A 28 14.72 -75.14 -27.36
N GLN A 29 14.48 -75.56 -26.12
CA GLN A 29 14.10 -74.66 -25.04
C GLN A 29 15.21 -73.66 -24.70
N LEU A 30 16.47 -74.09 -24.68
CA LEU A 30 17.62 -73.21 -24.46
C LEU A 30 17.72 -72.16 -25.57
N SER A 31 17.58 -72.56 -26.83
CA SER A 31 17.56 -71.63 -27.97
C SER A 31 16.44 -70.60 -27.86
N LEU A 32 15.24 -71.01 -27.43
CA LEU A 32 14.12 -70.07 -27.23
C LEU A 32 14.41 -69.09 -26.08
N VAL A 33 14.98 -69.58 -24.97
CA VAL A 33 15.36 -68.72 -23.83
C VAL A 33 16.42 -67.71 -24.26
N GLU A 34 17.44 -68.12 -25.01
CA GLU A 34 18.48 -67.22 -25.54
C GLU A 34 17.89 -66.11 -26.43
N GLU A 35 16.95 -66.45 -27.32
CA GLU A 35 16.25 -65.46 -28.16
C GLU A 35 15.42 -64.48 -27.32
N THR A 36 14.66 -64.99 -26.32
CA THR A 36 13.87 -64.11 -25.44
C THR A 36 14.75 -63.24 -24.55
N GLU A 37 15.88 -63.75 -24.07
CA GLU A 37 16.83 -62.98 -23.28
C GLU A 37 17.47 -61.87 -24.12
N ALA A 38 17.86 -62.17 -25.36
CA ALA A 38 18.38 -61.16 -26.28
C ALA A 38 17.33 -60.07 -26.58
N PHE A 39 16.07 -60.46 -26.78
CA PHE A 39 14.97 -59.52 -26.98
C PHE A 39 14.73 -58.64 -25.75
N LEU A 40 14.66 -59.24 -24.55
CA LEU A 40 14.44 -58.51 -23.30
C LEU A 40 15.61 -57.56 -22.98
N ARG A 41 16.86 -57.97 -23.21
CA ARG A 41 18.03 -57.10 -23.07
C ARG A 41 17.95 -55.90 -24.02
N SER A 42 17.53 -56.11 -25.27
CA SER A 42 17.34 -55.01 -26.22
C SER A 42 16.18 -54.08 -25.82
N ALA A 43 15.08 -54.63 -25.32
CA ALA A 43 13.94 -53.84 -24.84
C ALA A 43 14.28 -53.02 -23.59
N LEU A 44 15.05 -53.59 -22.66
CA LEU A 44 15.57 -52.89 -21.48
C LEU A 44 16.48 -51.72 -21.86
N ALA A 45 17.45 -51.95 -22.76
CA ALA A 45 18.35 -50.89 -23.23
C ALA A 45 17.58 -49.71 -23.85
N ARG A 46 16.54 -49.98 -24.65
CA ARG A 46 15.68 -48.93 -25.23
C ARG A 46 14.85 -48.19 -24.18
N ALA A 47 14.39 -48.90 -23.14
CA ALA A 47 13.65 -48.29 -22.05
C ALA A 47 14.56 -47.40 -21.20
N GLU A 48 15.79 -47.84 -20.91
CA GLU A 48 16.81 -47.06 -20.20
C GLU A 48 17.16 -45.77 -20.96
N GLU A 49 17.41 -45.86 -22.28
CA GLU A 49 17.68 -44.69 -23.12
C GLU A 49 16.53 -43.68 -23.11
N LYS A 50 15.29 -44.17 -23.15
CA LYS A 50 14.10 -43.32 -23.09
C LYS A 50 13.94 -42.64 -21.73
N ILE A 51 14.22 -43.35 -20.64
CA ILE A 51 14.20 -42.76 -19.29
C ILE A 51 15.24 -41.64 -19.18
N GLU A 52 16.46 -41.85 -19.69
CA GLU A 52 17.48 -40.80 -19.70
C GLU A 52 17.10 -39.57 -20.55
N GLU A 53 16.40 -39.77 -21.66
CA GLU A 53 15.87 -38.67 -22.48
C GLU A 53 14.77 -37.89 -21.73
N GLU A 54 13.79 -38.59 -21.14
CA GLU A 54 12.71 -37.98 -20.36
C GLU A 54 13.23 -37.26 -19.10
N GLU A 55 14.24 -37.81 -18.43
CA GLU A 55 14.90 -37.16 -17.27
C GLU A 55 15.58 -35.84 -17.66
N ARG A 56 16.29 -35.82 -18.80
CA ARG A 56 16.89 -34.60 -19.36
C ARG A 56 15.84 -33.55 -19.73
N GLU A 57 14.72 -33.98 -20.31
CA GLU A 57 13.62 -33.08 -20.65
C GLU A 57 12.95 -32.51 -19.39
N ILE A 58 12.74 -33.33 -18.36
CA ILE A 58 12.22 -32.88 -17.06
C ILE A 58 13.15 -31.84 -16.43
N GLU A 59 14.46 -32.07 -16.43
CA GLU A 59 15.42 -31.12 -15.88
C GLU A 59 15.41 -29.79 -16.66
N TYR A 60 15.38 -29.85 -17.99
CA TYR A 60 15.28 -28.68 -18.86
C TYR A 60 13.98 -27.88 -18.63
N LEU A 61 12.83 -28.56 -18.56
CA LEU A 61 11.54 -27.92 -18.30
C LEU A 61 11.47 -27.33 -16.88
N ARG A 62 12.02 -28.02 -15.86
CA ARG A 62 12.12 -27.50 -14.49
C ARG A 62 12.96 -26.21 -14.45
N ALA A 63 14.10 -26.18 -15.15
CA ALA A 63 14.94 -24.99 -15.24
C ALA A 63 14.22 -23.81 -15.93
N GLN A 64 13.44 -24.09 -16.99
CA GLN A 64 12.63 -23.07 -17.65
C GLN A 64 11.52 -22.53 -16.75
N ILE A 65 10.80 -23.40 -16.03
CA ILE A 65 9.75 -23.00 -15.09
C ILE A 65 10.35 -22.13 -13.99
N GLU A 66 11.51 -22.50 -13.44
CA GLU A 66 12.21 -21.73 -12.41
C GLU A 66 12.64 -20.35 -12.94
N LYS A 67 13.17 -20.28 -14.17
CA LYS A 67 13.49 -19.01 -14.83
C LYS A 67 12.26 -18.14 -15.04
N LEU A 68 11.15 -18.70 -15.52
CA LEU A 68 9.88 -17.98 -15.71
C LEU A 68 9.28 -17.51 -14.38
N ARG A 69 9.34 -18.34 -13.33
CA ARG A 69 8.93 -17.96 -11.97
C ARG A 69 9.79 -16.83 -11.44
N ARG A 70 11.10 -16.83 -11.66
CA ARG A 70 11.98 -15.69 -11.32
C ARG A 70 11.68 -14.44 -12.14
N MET A 71 11.25 -14.57 -13.39
CA MET A 71 10.84 -13.41 -14.20
C MET A 71 9.49 -12.83 -13.78
N LEU A 72 8.52 -13.68 -13.42
CA LEU A 72 7.15 -13.29 -13.03
C LEU A 72 7.05 -12.84 -11.57
N PHE A 73 7.77 -13.51 -10.66
CA PHE A 73 7.67 -13.36 -9.22
C PHE A 73 8.99 -13.01 -8.52
N GLY A 74 10.13 -13.12 -9.20
CA GLY A 74 11.39 -12.58 -8.69
C GLY A 74 11.38 -11.06 -8.72
N THR A 75 12.32 -10.44 -7.98
CA THR A 75 12.56 -9.00 -8.03
C THR A 75 12.74 -8.57 -9.48
N ARG A 76 11.78 -7.81 -10.01
CA ARG A 76 11.73 -7.31 -11.38
C ARG A 76 13.13 -6.81 -11.78
N SER A 77 13.65 -7.34 -12.89
CA SER A 77 14.96 -7.01 -13.45
C SER A 77 15.24 -5.51 -13.35
N GLU A 78 16.39 -5.16 -12.76
CA GLU A 78 16.89 -3.78 -12.70
C GLU A 78 16.84 -3.07 -14.06
N LYS A 79 16.84 -3.80 -15.18
CA LYS A 79 16.74 -3.22 -16.52
C LYS A 79 15.35 -2.63 -16.79
N LEU A 80 14.28 -3.34 -16.42
CA LEU A 80 12.92 -2.83 -16.50
C LEU A 80 12.69 -1.74 -15.45
N GLN A 81 13.32 -1.88 -14.28
CA GLN A 81 13.35 -0.82 -13.27
C GLN A 81 14.08 0.42 -13.76
N ARG A 82 15.20 0.30 -14.49
CA ARG A 82 15.93 1.43 -15.09
C ARG A 82 15.14 2.10 -16.21
N GLU A 83 14.44 1.34 -17.03
CA GLU A 83 13.57 1.90 -18.08
C GLU A 83 12.35 2.61 -17.47
N VAL A 84 11.74 2.05 -16.43
CA VAL A 84 10.67 2.70 -15.65
C VAL A 84 11.20 3.91 -14.88
N GLU A 85 12.37 3.82 -14.23
CA GLU A 85 13.00 4.93 -13.52
C GLU A 85 13.44 6.04 -14.49
N GLN A 86 13.89 5.71 -15.70
CA GLN A 86 14.18 6.68 -16.76
C GLN A 86 12.90 7.33 -17.28
N ALA A 87 11.84 6.57 -17.50
CA ALA A 87 10.53 7.10 -17.89
C ALA A 87 9.95 8.00 -16.79
N GLU A 88 10.03 7.59 -15.52
CA GLU A 88 9.63 8.38 -14.35
C GLU A 88 10.51 9.63 -14.19
N ALA A 89 11.82 9.54 -14.42
CA ALA A 89 12.73 10.69 -14.37
C ALA A 89 12.43 11.70 -15.48
N GLN A 90 12.12 11.25 -16.70
CA GLN A 90 11.71 12.12 -17.81
C GLN A 90 10.35 12.77 -17.55
N LEU A 91 9.38 12.03 -17.00
CA LEU A 91 8.11 12.57 -16.52
C LEU A 91 8.34 13.65 -15.46
N LYS A 92 9.18 13.38 -14.47
CA LYS A 92 9.49 14.30 -13.37
C LYS A 92 10.28 15.53 -13.83
N GLN A 93 11.08 15.41 -14.88
CA GLN A 93 11.79 16.53 -15.49
C GLN A 93 10.83 17.43 -16.26
N ARG A 94 9.91 16.85 -17.03
CA ARG A 94 8.79 17.57 -17.67
C ARG A 94 7.86 18.23 -16.64
N GLU A 95 7.61 17.56 -15.51
CA GLU A 95 6.87 18.13 -14.37
C GLU A 95 7.62 19.30 -13.72
N GLN A 96 8.95 19.23 -13.57
CA GLN A 96 9.76 20.34 -13.03
C GLN A 96 9.85 21.52 -13.99
N GLU A 97 9.89 21.28 -15.29
CA GLU A 97 9.86 22.32 -16.32
C GLU A 97 8.48 23.00 -16.37
N SER A 98 7.40 22.24 -16.18
CA SER A 98 6.03 22.77 -16.02
C SER A 98 5.82 23.51 -14.68
N ASP A 99 6.37 23.01 -13.57
CA ASP A 99 6.35 23.66 -12.25
C ASP A 99 7.18 24.97 -12.26
N ARG A 100 8.25 25.05 -13.06
CA ARG A 100 9.02 26.30 -13.28
C ARG A 100 8.23 27.35 -14.06
N TYR A 101 7.37 26.92 -14.99
CA TYR A 101 6.54 27.83 -15.78
C TYR A 101 5.25 28.27 -15.05
N SER A 102 4.82 27.57 -13.99
CA SER A 102 3.55 27.82 -13.27
C SER A 102 3.67 28.45 -11.87
N GLY A 103 4.85 28.92 -11.47
CA GLY A 103 4.96 29.91 -10.38
C GLY A 103 5.93 29.55 -9.26
N ARG A 104 7.22 29.75 -9.54
CA ARG A 104 8.21 30.21 -8.57
C ARG A 104 9.18 31.17 -9.27
N GLU A 105 8.80 32.43 -9.38
CA GLU A 105 9.78 33.50 -9.36
C GLU A 105 10.09 33.76 -7.88
N ASP A 106 11.16 33.14 -7.38
CA ASP A 106 11.89 33.67 -6.23
C ASP A 106 12.66 34.88 -6.74
N ASP A 107 12.12 36.07 -6.50
CA ASP A 107 12.86 37.32 -6.61
C ASP A 107 13.27 37.73 -5.18
N PRO A 108 14.53 37.52 -4.76
CA PRO A 108 14.96 37.68 -3.37
C PRO A 108 15.24 39.14 -2.98
N GLN A 109 14.42 40.11 -3.41
CA GLN A 109 14.64 41.54 -3.13
C GLN A 109 13.41 42.38 -2.79
N VAL A 110 12.37 41.80 -2.17
CA VAL A 110 11.28 42.64 -1.62
C VAL A 110 11.07 42.39 -0.12
N PRO A 111 11.34 43.39 0.75
CA PRO A 111 11.02 43.34 2.16
C PRO A 111 9.55 42.97 2.41
N ARG A 112 9.34 42.11 3.42
CA ARG A 112 8.03 41.52 3.78
C ARG A 112 6.91 42.54 4.02
N GLN A 113 7.26 43.80 4.27
CA GLN A 113 6.35 44.93 4.54
C GLN A 113 5.75 45.58 3.28
N LEU A 114 6.26 45.27 2.07
CA LEU A 114 5.74 45.79 0.79
C LEU A 114 4.90 44.79 -0.01
N ARG A 115 4.54 43.64 0.59
CA ARG A 115 3.53 42.76 -0.02
C ARG A 115 2.17 43.44 0.06
N GLN A 116 1.87 44.29 -0.93
CA GLN A 116 0.50 44.70 -1.22
C GLN A 116 -0.34 43.43 -1.20
N SER A 117 -1.38 43.41 -0.35
CA SER A 117 -2.29 42.28 -0.24
C SER A 117 -2.83 42.01 -1.64
N ARG A 118 -2.33 40.96 -2.31
CA ARG A 118 -2.91 40.51 -3.56
C ARG A 118 -4.39 40.25 -3.26
N HIS A 119 -5.26 41.13 -3.76
CA HIS A 119 -6.70 40.95 -3.63
C HIS A 119 -7.01 39.53 -4.07
N ARG A 120 -7.71 38.78 -3.21
CA ARG A 120 -8.08 37.40 -3.53
C ARG A 120 -8.88 37.44 -4.83
N ARG A 121 -8.48 36.62 -5.80
CA ARG A 121 -9.27 36.47 -7.02
C ARG A 121 -10.68 36.02 -6.61
N PRO A 122 -11.73 36.67 -7.11
CA PRO A 122 -13.10 36.24 -6.85
C PRO A 122 -13.31 34.82 -7.40
N LEU A 123 -14.23 34.07 -6.79
CA LEU A 123 -14.61 32.76 -7.31
C LEU A 123 -15.29 32.92 -8.69
N PRO A 124 -15.19 31.92 -9.58
CA PRO A 124 -15.70 32.03 -10.93
C PRO A 124 -17.18 32.47 -10.98
N ALA A 125 -17.49 33.45 -11.83
CA ALA A 125 -18.84 34.03 -11.92
C ALA A 125 -19.88 33.03 -12.43
N HIS A 126 -19.48 32.09 -13.29
CA HIS A 126 -20.38 31.10 -13.89
C HIS A 126 -20.82 29.98 -12.93
N LEU A 127 -20.16 29.82 -11.77
CA LEU A 127 -20.56 28.79 -10.80
C LEU A 127 -21.86 29.20 -10.09
N PRO A 128 -22.79 28.25 -9.86
CA PRO A 128 -24.05 28.53 -9.18
C PRO A 128 -23.80 29.00 -7.75
N ARG A 129 -24.55 30.02 -7.32
CA ARG A 129 -24.46 30.61 -5.97
C ARG A 129 -25.68 30.25 -5.15
N GLU A 130 -25.44 29.63 -4.00
CA GLU A 130 -26.44 29.44 -2.96
C GLU A 130 -26.21 30.48 -1.87
N ILE A 131 -27.22 31.31 -1.61
CA ILE A 131 -27.11 32.44 -0.70
C ILE A 131 -27.75 32.07 0.63
N HIS A 132 -26.97 32.09 1.70
CA HIS A 132 -27.46 31.92 3.07
C HIS A 132 -27.41 33.27 3.77
N ARG A 133 -28.57 33.86 4.02
CA ARG A 133 -28.71 35.10 4.79
C ARG A 133 -28.88 34.76 6.27
N LEU A 134 -28.02 35.31 7.10
CA LEU A 134 -28.00 35.15 8.55
C LEU A 134 -28.34 36.49 9.20
N GLU A 135 -29.44 36.49 9.95
CA GLU A 135 -29.85 37.59 10.81
C GLU A 135 -29.15 37.50 12.17
N PRO A 136 -28.88 38.64 12.85
CA PRO A 136 -28.49 38.64 14.25
C PRO A 136 -29.52 37.87 15.11
N GLU A 137 -29.04 37.19 16.15
CA GLU A 137 -29.92 36.46 17.08
C GLU A 137 -30.73 37.43 17.94
N GLU A 138 -30.19 38.63 18.16
CA GLU A 138 -30.78 39.69 18.94
C GLU A 138 -31.94 40.37 18.18
N SER A 139 -33.13 40.35 18.79
CA SER A 139 -34.30 41.09 18.31
C SER A 139 -34.34 42.56 18.79
N CYS A 140 -33.56 42.89 19.82
CA CYS A 140 -33.41 44.24 20.37
C CYS A 140 -31.95 44.50 20.81
N CYS A 141 -31.60 45.76 21.03
CA CYS A 141 -30.25 46.15 21.41
C CYS A 141 -29.85 45.50 22.77
N PRO A 142 -28.74 44.75 22.83
CA PRO A 142 -28.31 44.09 24.06
C PRO A 142 -27.88 45.07 25.17
N GLU A 143 -27.54 46.32 24.81
CA GLU A 143 -27.10 47.33 25.77
C GLU A 143 -28.24 48.16 26.34
N CYS A 144 -29.25 48.52 25.53
CA CYS A 144 -30.30 49.48 25.94
C CYS A 144 -31.74 49.02 25.64
N GLY A 145 -31.93 47.81 25.10
CA GLY A 145 -33.23 47.21 24.82
C GLY A 145 -34.05 47.89 23.70
N SER A 146 -33.50 48.89 23.01
CA SER A 146 -34.19 49.60 21.93
C SER A 146 -34.17 48.82 20.61
N GLU A 147 -34.96 49.29 19.64
CA GLU A 147 -35.05 48.67 18.31
C GLU A 147 -33.73 48.73 17.55
N LEU A 148 -33.58 47.76 16.65
CA LEU A 148 -32.39 47.54 15.81
C LEU A 148 -32.77 47.75 14.34
N ASP A 149 -32.13 48.72 13.69
CA ASP A 149 -32.33 49.03 12.28
C ASP A 149 -31.24 48.42 11.40
N TYR A 150 -31.58 48.15 10.14
CA TYR A 150 -30.62 47.64 9.16
C TYR A 150 -29.47 48.63 8.94
N LEU A 151 -28.23 48.16 9.12
CA LEU A 151 -27.01 48.93 8.87
C LEU A 151 -26.33 48.52 7.56
N GLY A 152 -26.24 47.22 7.29
CA GLY A 152 -25.51 46.72 6.14
C GLY A 152 -25.32 45.21 6.15
N GLU A 153 -24.54 44.70 5.20
CA GLU A 153 -24.29 43.27 5.03
C GLU A 153 -22.81 42.99 4.86
N VAL A 154 -22.33 41.91 5.47
CA VAL A 154 -21.00 41.35 5.22
C VAL A 154 -21.16 39.99 4.57
N SER A 155 -20.61 39.84 3.37
CA SER A 155 -20.67 38.56 2.65
C SER A 155 -19.32 37.86 2.61
N ALA A 156 -19.35 36.53 2.62
CA ALA A 156 -18.18 35.70 2.41
C ALA A 156 -18.54 34.48 1.57
N GLU A 157 -17.73 34.21 0.54
CA GLU A 157 -17.94 33.09 -0.37
C GLU A 157 -17.04 31.89 -0.03
N GLN A 158 -17.56 30.69 -0.27
CA GLN A 158 -16.84 29.42 -0.20
C GLN A 158 -17.20 28.56 -1.42
N LEU A 159 -16.20 27.93 -2.02
CA LEU A 159 -16.34 26.91 -3.05
C LEU A 159 -16.63 25.56 -2.39
N GLU A 160 -17.75 24.96 -2.73
CA GLU A 160 -18.22 23.68 -2.20
C GLU A 160 -18.45 22.68 -3.33
N LEU A 161 -18.31 21.39 -3.03
CA LEU A 161 -18.61 20.31 -3.96
C LEU A 161 -19.84 19.54 -3.46
N VAL A 162 -20.92 19.56 -4.23
CA VAL A 162 -22.17 18.84 -3.91
C VAL A 162 -22.57 17.98 -5.09
N SER A 163 -22.76 16.68 -4.86
CA SER A 163 -23.12 15.70 -5.89
C SER A 163 -22.23 15.78 -7.14
N SER A 164 -20.92 15.95 -6.92
CA SER A 164 -19.88 16.11 -7.97
C SER A 164 -19.96 17.41 -8.80
N ALA A 165 -20.82 18.36 -8.44
CA ALA A 165 -20.87 19.69 -9.03
C ALA A 165 -20.30 20.75 -8.09
N LEU A 166 -19.52 21.69 -8.64
CA LEU A 166 -19.01 22.83 -7.90
C LEU A 166 -20.10 23.90 -7.76
N LYS A 167 -20.22 24.44 -6.57
CA LYS A 167 -21.08 25.60 -6.27
C LYS A 167 -20.40 26.56 -5.32
N VAL A 168 -20.86 27.79 -5.28
CA VAL A 168 -20.42 28.81 -4.34
C VAL A 168 -21.47 28.98 -3.26
N ILE A 169 -21.13 28.70 -2.01
CA ILE A 169 -21.93 29.10 -0.86
C ILE A 169 -21.57 30.53 -0.51
N ARG A 170 -22.52 31.46 -0.61
CA ARG A 170 -22.37 32.86 -0.21
C ARG A 170 -23.12 33.06 1.11
N THR A 171 -22.39 33.15 2.20
CA THR A 171 -22.96 33.52 3.50
C THR A 171 -23.00 35.04 3.61
N VAL A 172 -24.19 35.59 3.80
CA VAL A 172 -24.44 37.01 4.01
C VAL A 172 -24.88 37.19 5.46
N ARG A 173 -24.13 37.98 6.24
CA ARG A 173 -24.44 38.29 7.63
C ARG A 173 -24.92 39.72 7.71
N VAL A 174 -26.17 39.87 8.17
CA VAL A 174 -26.80 41.18 8.31
C VAL A 174 -26.25 41.85 9.56
N LYS A 175 -25.93 43.14 9.42
CA LYS A 175 -25.57 44.04 10.51
C LYS A 175 -26.76 44.92 10.81
N LYS A 176 -27.12 45.02 12.08
CA LYS A 176 -28.11 45.97 12.57
C LYS A 176 -27.47 46.92 13.58
N ALA A 177 -27.91 48.16 13.60
CA ALA A 177 -27.47 49.17 14.54
C ALA A 177 -28.63 49.62 15.42
N CYS A 178 -28.35 49.85 16.69
CA CYS A 178 -29.32 50.43 17.60
C CYS A 178 -29.55 51.90 17.27
N THR A 179 -30.82 52.30 17.19
CA THR A 179 -31.24 53.68 16.89
C THR A 179 -30.97 54.70 17.99
N LYS A 180 -30.58 54.26 19.21
CA LYS A 180 -30.35 55.15 20.36
C LYS A 180 -28.90 55.23 20.86
N CYS A 181 -28.14 54.15 20.73
CA CYS A 181 -26.81 54.04 21.34
C CYS A 181 -25.74 53.57 20.36
N ASP A 182 -26.07 53.44 19.08
CA ASP A 182 -25.17 53.03 18.00
C ASP A 182 -24.50 51.64 18.19
N CYS A 183 -24.97 50.83 19.14
CA CYS A 183 -24.54 49.44 19.32
C CYS A 183 -24.85 48.63 18.05
N ILE A 184 -23.85 47.92 17.50
CA ILE A 184 -23.98 47.12 16.28
C ILE A 184 -24.02 45.64 16.65
N VAL A 185 -25.07 44.95 16.20
CA VAL A 185 -25.19 43.50 16.30
C VAL A 185 -25.05 42.87 14.90
N GLU A 186 -24.43 41.70 14.84
CA GLU A 186 -24.16 40.97 13.61
C GLU A 186 -24.26 39.48 13.89
N ALA A 187 -24.85 38.71 12.97
CA ALA A 187 -24.85 37.26 13.07
C ALA A 187 -23.41 36.71 13.22
N PRO A 188 -23.16 35.73 14.11
CA PRO A 188 -21.84 35.13 14.24
C PRO A 188 -21.40 34.48 12.92
N ALA A 189 -20.11 34.59 12.60
CA ALA A 189 -19.57 33.94 11.41
C ALA A 189 -19.62 32.42 11.58
N PRO A 190 -20.19 31.66 10.62
CA PRO A 190 -20.19 30.20 10.69
C PRO A 190 -18.77 29.64 10.80
N SER A 191 -18.62 28.58 11.58
CA SER A 191 -17.35 27.87 11.68
C SER A 191 -16.94 27.32 10.31
N ARG A 192 -15.65 27.41 9.99
CA ARG A 192 -15.08 26.85 8.76
C ARG A 192 -13.94 25.91 9.11
N PRO A 193 -13.72 24.81 8.36
CA PRO A 193 -12.58 23.94 8.58
C PRO A 193 -11.25 24.71 8.53
N ILE A 194 -11.07 25.55 7.51
CA ILE A 194 -9.89 26.39 7.34
C ILE A 194 -10.29 27.85 7.54
N ALA A 195 -9.74 28.50 8.56
CA ALA A 195 -10.00 29.90 8.85
C ALA A 195 -9.66 30.79 7.65
N ARG A 196 -10.61 31.63 7.24
CA ARG A 196 -10.51 32.48 6.03
C ARG A 196 -10.21 31.68 4.75
N GLY A 197 -10.40 30.36 4.74
CA GLY A 197 -10.26 29.52 3.55
C GLY A 197 -11.43 29.73 2.58
N ILE A 198 -11.20 29.45 1.30
CA ILE A 198 -12.25 29.47 0.28
C ILE A 198 -12.90 28.10 0.08
N ALA A 199 -12.34 27.00 0.59
CA ALA A 199 -12.92 25.68 0.42
C ALA A 199 -13.96 25.39 1.51
N GLY A 200 -15.09 24.81 1.09
CA GLY A 200 -16.07 24.15 1.94
C GLY A 200 -15.63 22.74 2.35
N SER A 201 -16.36 22.14 3.28
CA SER A 201 -16.00 20.83 3.85
C SER A 201 -16.09 19.69 2.85
N GLY A 202 -17.07 19.71 1.94
CA GLY A 202 -17.24 18.68 0.91
C GLY A 202 -16.11 18.72 -0.12
N LEU A 203 -15.68 19.90 -0.53
CA LEU A 203 -14.52 20.05 -1.41
C LEU A 203 -13.23 19.55 -0.74
N LEU A 204 -13.00 19.89 0.52
CA LEU A 204 -11.84 19.39 1.28
C LEU A 204 -11.86 17.86 1.40
N ALA A 205 -13.03 17.29 1.72
CA ALA A 205 -13.20 15.84 1.77
C ALA A 205 -12.90 15.18 0.41
N ARG A 206 -13.39 15.74 -0.71
CA ARG A 206 -13.07 15.23 -2.05
C ARG A 206 -11.57 15.23 -2.31
N VAL A 207 -10.87 16.31 -1.97
CA VAL A 207 -9.43 16.44 -2.18
C VAL A 207 -8.66 15.35 -1.42
N LEU A 208 -9.00 15.14 -0.14
CA LEU A 208 -8.36 14.13 0.71
C LEU A 208 -8.65 12.71 0.21
N THR A 209 -9.92 12.37 -0.03
CA THR A 209 -10.32 11.05 -0.53
C THR A 209 -9.70 10.77 -1.89
N GLY A 210 -9.70 11.75 -2.80
CA GLY A 210 -9.02 11.63 -4.08
C GLY A 210 -7.53 11.32 -3.90
N LYS A 211 -6.85 12.07 -3.02
CA LYS A 211 -5.41 11.90 -2.81
C LYS A 211 -5.05 10.55 -2.19
N TYR A 212 -5.75 10.17 -1.14
CA TYR A 212 -5.34 9.07 -0.27
C TYR A 212 -6.07 7.75 -0.54
N CYS A 213 -7.35 7.79 -0.92
CA CYS A 213 -8.15 6.59 -1.19
C CYS A 213 -8.12 6.20 -2.67
N GLU A 214 -8.09 7.18 -3.57
CA GLU A 214 -8.15 6.96 -5.03
C GLU A 214 -6.78 7.12 -5.72
N HIS A 215 -5.71 7.35 -4.94
CA HIS A 215 -4.36 7.55 -5.46
C HIS A 215 -4.25 8.64 -6.54
N LEU A 216 -5.07 9.69 -6.44
CA LEU A 216 -5.14 10.78 -7.41
C LEU A 216 -4.18 11.93 -7.01
N PRO A 217 -3.06 12.13 -7.73
CA PRO A 217 -2.10 13.17 -7.39
C PRO A 217 -2.71 14.56 -7.46
N LEU A 218 -2.21 15.49 -6.62
CA LEU A 218 -2.79 16.83 -6.50
C LEU A 218 -2.77 17.65 -7.81
N TYR A 219 -1.78 17.43 -8.68
CA TYR A 219 -1.75 18.10 -9.98
C TYR A 219 -2.91 17.63 -10.87
N ARG A 220 -3.24 16.33 -10.85
CA ARG A 220 -4.35 15.77 -11.61
C ARG A 220 -5.69 16.25 -11.06
N GLN A 221 -5.79 16.41 -9.73
CA GLN A 221 -6.97 17.02 -9.12
C GLN A 221 -7.15 18.49 -9.55
N SER A 222 -6.06 19.27 -9.58
CA SER A 222 -6.06 20.64 -10.10
C SER A 222 -6.62 20.71 -11.54
N GLU A 223 -6.17 19.82 -12.43
CA GLU A 223 -6.68 19.75 -13.81
C GLU A 223 -8.15 19.34 -13.88
N ILE A 224 -8.59 18.41 -13.02
CA ILE A 224 -9.99 18.00 -12.94
C ILE A 224 -10.89 19.18 -12.56
N PHE A 225 -10.50 19.95 -11.55
CA PHE A 225 -11.26 21.14 -11.14
C PHE A 225 -11.22 22.24 -12.20
N ALA A 226 -10.09 22.41 -12.90
CA ALA A 226 -9.97 23.36 -14.00
C ALA A 226 -10.96 23.03 -15.13
N ARG A 227 -11.13 21.74 -15.47
CA ARG A 227 -12.16 21.30 -16.44
C ARG A 227 -13.60 21.57 -15.98
N GLN A 228 -13.82 21.72 -14.67
CA GLN A 228 -15.09 22.12 -14.09
C GLN A 228 -15.21 23.65 -13.91
N GLY A 229 -14.28 24.43 -14.46
CA GLY A 229 -14.29 25.89 -14.40
C GLY A 229 -13.69 26.48 -13.13
N ALA A 230 -13.05 25.68 -12.27
CA ALA A 230 -12.38 26.14 -11.05
C ALA A 230 -10.86 25.95 -11.13
N GLU A 231 -10.15 27.05 -11.36
CA GLU A 231 -8.68 27.08 -11.36
C GLU A 231 -8.12 27.05 -9.93
N LEU A 232 -7.77 25.86 -9.46
CA LEU A 232 -7.21 25.65 -8.12
C LEU A 232 -5.75 25.22 -8.24
N SER A 233 -4.81 26.07 -7.84
CA SER A 233 -3.39 25.71 -7.96
C SER A 233 -3.01 24.52 -7.08
N ARG A 234 -2.06 23.71 -7.53
CA ARG A 234 -1.50 22.59 -6.74
C ARG A 234 -1.03 23.03 -5.35
N ALA A 235 -0.42 24.20 -5.24
CA ALA A 235 0.05 24.75 -3.97
C ALA A 235 -1.12 25.04 -3.01
N LEU A 236 -2.22 25.61 -3.52
CA LEU A 236 -3.43 25.85 -2.73
C LEU A 236 -4.02 24.54 -2.21
N ILE A 237 -4.18 23.54 -3.09
CA ILE A 237 -4.71 22.23 -2.73
C ILE A 237 -3.78 21.52 -1.72
N SER A 238 -2.46 21.65 -1.88
CA SER A 238 -1.49 21.11 -0.90
C SER A 238 -1.64 21.75 0.48
N ASN A 239 -1.79 23.08 0.54
CA ASN A 239 -2.00 23.78 1.81
C ASN A 239 -3.33 23.36 2.48
N TRP A 240 -4.36 23.03 1.70
CA TRP A 240 -5.61 22.49 2.24
C TRP A 240 -5.42 21.10 2.84
N VAL A 241 -4.66 20.23 2.18
CA VAL A 241 -4.31 18.91 2.73
C VAL A 241 -3.58 19.07 4.06
N ASP A 242 -2.58 19.94 4.12
CA ASP A 242 -1.80 20.17 5.34
C ASP A 242 -2.69 20.70 6.48
N ALA A 243 -3.56 21.68 6.19
CA ALA A 243 -4.50 22.21 7.17
C ALA A 243 -5.49 21.14 7.67
N CYS A 244 -6.00 20.29 6.78
CA CYS A 244 -6.88 19.19 7.19
C CYS A 244 -6.15 18.15 8.04
N CYS A 245 -4.90 17.82 7.71
CA CYS A 245 -4.08 16.94 8.55
C CYS A 245 -3.92 17.50 9.97
N GLN A 246 -3.72 18.81 10.11
CA GLN A 246 -3.67 19.46 11.43
C GLN A 246 -5.00 19.36 12.18
N LEU A 247 -6.14 19.61 11.50
CA LEU A 247 -7.47 19.48 12.10
C LEU A 247 -7.77 18.04 12.57
N MET A 248 -7.23 17.03 11.89
CA MET A 248 -7.43 15.62 12.24
C MET A 248 -6.48 15.11 13.35
N THR A 249 -5.58 15.94 13.88
CA THR A 249 -4.66 15.54 14.97
C THR A 249 -5.38 14.89 16.16
N PRO A 250 -6.51 15.41 16.67
CA PRO A 250 -7.21 14.77 17.79
C PRO A 250 -7.71 13.35 17.47
N LEU A 251 -8.09 13.09 16.21
CA LEU A 251 -8.50 11.76 15.75
C LEU A 251 -7.29 10.82 15.68
N ASN A 252 -6.16 11.30 15.16
CA ASN A 252 -4.91 10.54 15.15
C ASN A 252 -4.45 10.18 16.57
N ASP A 253 -4.56 11.11 17.52
CA ASP A 253 -4.15 10.87 18.91
C ASP A 253 -5.10 9.90 19.62
N ALA A 254 -6.40 9.95 19.31
CA ALA A 254 -7.37 8.97 19.79
C ALA A 254 -7.09 7.58 19.21
N LEU A 255 -6.79 7.49 17.91
CA LEU A 255 -6.43 6.25 17.23
C LEU A 255 -5.13 5.65 17.80
N TYR A 256 -4.11 6.48 18.04
CA TYR A 256 -2.88 6.07 18.71
C TYR A 256 -3.16 5.47 20.09
N ARG A 257 -3.91 6.17 20.94
CA ARG A 257 -4.29 5.66 22.27
C ARG A 257 -5.06 4.35 22.18
N TYR A 258 -5.99 4.23 21.23
CA TYR A 258 -6.76 3.02 21.02
C TYR A 258 -5.89 1.84 20.58
N VAL A 259 -4.99 2.04 19.62
CA VAL A 259 -4.05 1.00 19.14
C VAL A 259 -3.08 0.58 20.24
N MET A 260 -2.58 1.51 21.05
CA MET A 260 -1.64 1.21 22.13
C MET A 260 -2.30 0.62 23.39
N ASN A 261 -3.63 0.75 23.54
CA ASN A 261 -4.38 0.19 24.66
C ASN A 261 -4.90 -1.23 24.38
N THR A 262 -3.98 -2.15 24.08
CA THR A 262 -4.28 -3.57 23.80
C THR A 262 -3.24 -4.45 24.47
N ARG A 263 -3.48 -5.77 24.53
CA ARG A 263 -2.49 -6.74 25.03
C ARG A 263 -1.44 -7.11 23.98
N LYS A 264 -1.79 -7.00 22.70
CA LYS A 264 -0.91 -7.37 21.58
C LYS A 264 -0.98 -6.33 20.46
N VAL A 265 0.19 -5.95 19.97
CA VAL A 265 0.35 -5.10 18.77
C VAL A 265 1.18 -5.87 17.76
N HIS A 266 0.75 -5.87 16.50
CA HIS A 266 1.60 -6.28 15.38
C HIS A 266 2.31 -5.06 14.80
N THR A 267 3.58 -5.21 14.41
CA THR A 267 4.36 -4.13 13.82
C THR A 267 5.08 -4.56 12.55
N ASP A 268 5.12 -3.67 11.55
CA ASP A 268 5.92 -3.81 10.32
C ASP A 268 6.37 -2.43 9.84
N ASP A 269 7.33 -2.37 8.92
CA ASP A 269 7.76 -1.12 8.30
C ASP A 269 7.83 -1.22 6.77
N THR A 270 7.27 -0.22 6.09
CA THR A 270 7.32 -0.12 4.63
C THR A 270 8.29 0.99 4.21
N PRO A 271 9.30 0.71 3.35
CA PRO A 271 10.18 1.75 2.83
C PRO A 271 9.43 2.69 1.88
N VAL A 272 9.66 3.99 2.03
CA VAL A 272 9.11 5.02 1.14
C VAL A 272 10.21 5.96 0.65
N LYS A 273 10.18 6.32 -0.64
CA LYS A 273 11.12 7.29 -1.21
C LYS A 273 10.62 8.71 -0.93
N VAL A 274 11.41 9.47 -0.20
CA VAL A 274 11.11 10.86 0.18
C VAL A 274 12.12 11.77 -0.47
N LEU A 275 11.65 12.81 -1.16
CA LEU A 275 12.52 13.81 -1.79
C LEU A 275 13.30 14.56 -0.71
N THR A 276 14.59 14.77 -0.94
CA THR A 276 15.40 15.68 -0.14
C THR A 276 15.49 17.03 -0.86
N PRO A 277 14.78 18.08 -0.39
CA PRO A 277 14.79 19.38 -1.04
C PRO A 277 16.22 19.90 -1.25
N GLY A 278 16.47 20.51 -2.41
CA GLY A 278 17.77 21.10 -2.77
C GLY A 278 18.87 20.10 -3.20
N ARG A 279 18.68 18.78 -3.03
CA ARG A 279 19.74 17.80 -3.35
C ARG A 279 19.47 16.92 -4.58
N LYS A 280 18.33 17.11 -5.28
CA LYS A 280 17.86 16.26 -6.40
C LYS A 280 17.95 14.74 -6.12
N LYS A 281 17.95 14.35 -4.85
CA LYS A 281 18.10 12.96 -4.38
C LYS A 281 16.89 12.58 -3.52
N ALA A 282 16.53 11.31 -3.53
CA ALA A 282 15.55 10.74 -2.62
C ALA A 282 16.26 9.98 -1.49
N LYS A 283 15.75 10.08 -0.27
CA LYS A 283 16.13 9.23 0.86
C LYS A 283 15.03 8.21 1.11
N THR A 284 15.40 7.05 1.64
CA THR A 284 14.43 6.03 2.04
C THR A 284 13.98 6.32 3.48
N GLY A 285 12.77 6.87 3.64
CA GLY A 285 12.07 6.90 4.92
C GLY A 285 11.29 5.62 5.16
N ARG A 286 10.66 5.51 6.32
CA ARG A 286 9.83 4.36 6.73
C ARG A 286 8.45 4.82 7.15
N ILE A 287 7.44 4.04 6.77
CA ILE A 287 6.11 4.10 7.39
C ILE A 287 6.00 2.85 8.26
N TRP A 288 6.03 3.06 9.58
CA TRP A 288 5.77 2.05 10.59
C TRP A 288 4.28 1.83 10.70
N THR A 289 3.87 0.58 10.77
CA THR A 289 2.48 0.17 10.87
C THR A 289 2.29 -0.56 12.18
N TYR A 290 1.40 -0.07 13.04
CA TYR A 290 1.05 -0.69 14.31
C TYR A 290 -0.40 -1.14 14.26
N VAL A 291 -0.64 -2.44 14.34
CA VAL A 291 -1.96 -3.05 14.14
C VAL A 291 -2.48 -3.62 15.44
N ARG A 292 -3.69 -3.20 15.81
CA ARG A 292 -4.56 -3.85 16.78
C ARG A 292 -5.58 -4.65 16.00
N ASP A 293 -5.36 -5.95 15.85
CA ASP A 293 -6.34 -6.86 15.26
C ASP A 293 -6.14 -8.27 15.84
N ASP A 294 -7.12 -8.68 16.64
CA ASP A 294 -7.17 -10.00 17.30
C ASP A 294 -8.45 -10.77 16.94
N ARG A 295 -9.11 -10.41 15.84
CA ARG A 295 -10.33 -11.11 15.39
C ARG A 295 -10.07 -12.59 15.11
N ASN A 296 -8.89 -12.92 14.58
CA ASN A 296 -8.46 -14.32 14.37
C ASN A 296 -8.30 -15.12 15.68
N ALA A 297 -8.25 -14.44 16.83
CA ALA A 297 -8.20 -15.04 18.16
C ALA A 297 -9.52 -14.87 18.93
N GLY A 298 -10.62 -14.56 18.23
CA GLY A 298 -11.96 -14.42 18.81
C GLY A 298 -12.25 -13.07 19.48
N SER A 299 -11.40 -12.05 19.28
CA SER A 299 -11.69 -10.71 19.80
C SER A 299 -12.85 -10.04 19.05
N SER A 300 -13.77 -9.43 19.78
CA SER A 300 -14.86 -8.58 19.25
C SER A 300 -14.48 -7.10 19.13
N GLU A 301 -13.28 -6.73 19.57
CA GLU A 301 -12.81 -5.34 19.54
C GLU A 301 -12.62 -4.84 18.11
N PRO A 302 -13.06 -3.61 17.77
CA PRO A 302 -12.85 -3.04 16.43
C PRO A 302 -11.36 -3.04 16.04
N PRO A 303 -10.99 -3.56 14.86
CA PRO A 303 -9.60 -3.54 14.41
C PRO A 303 -9.17 -2.10 14.09
N ALA A 304 -7.91 -1.79 14.35
CA ALA A 304 -7.34 -0.48 14.06
C ALA A 304 -5.89 -0.57 13.64
N VAL A 305 -5.47 0.40 12.84
CA VAL A 305 -4.07 0.58 12.43
C VAL A 305 -3.65 2.01 12.68
N TRP A 306 -2.49 2.19 13.30
CA TRP A 306 -1.85 3.49 13.45
C TRP A 306 -0.53 3.49 12.69
N PHE A 307 -0.29 4.56 11.93
CA PHE A 307 0.91 4.72 11.11
C PHE A 307 1.81 5.81 11.67
N ALA A 308 3.12 5.59 11.60
CA ALA A 308 4.11 6.60 11.96
C ALA A 308 5.17 6.71 10.87
N TYR A 309 5.57 7.93 10.54
CA TYR A 309 6.66 8.19 9.61
C TYR A 309 7.99 8.40 10.33
N SER A 310 9.08 7.84 9.79
CA SER A 310 10.44 8.22 10.17
C SER A 310 11.34 8.42 8.94
N PRO A 311 12.39 9.27 9.05
CA PRO A 311 13.29 9.53 7.92
C PRO A 311 14.29 8.41 7.63
N ASP A 312 14.40 7.40 8.52
CA ASP A 312 15.29 6.25 8.42
C ASP A 312 14.71 5.04 9.19
N ARG A 313 15.39 3.89 9.16
CA ARG A 313 14.95 2.64 9.84
C ARG A 313 15.56 2.46 11.24
N GLN A 314 16.00 3.50 11.93
CA GLN A 314 16.67 3.32 13.24
C GLN A 314 15.72 2.81 14.32
N GLY A 315 16.21 1.91 15.19
CA GLY A 315 15.43 1.36 16.32
C GLY A 315 14.94 2.40 17.34
N LYS A 316 15.48 3.62 17.35
CA LYS A 316 14.99 4.72 18.21
C LYS A 316 13.52 5.08 17.92
N HIS A 317 13.07 4.92 16.67
CA HIS A 317 11.71 5.28 16.26
C HIS A 317 10.66 4.34 16.88
N PRO A 318 10.73 3.00 16.70
CA PRO A 318 9.78 2.10 17.37
C PRO A 318 9.89 2.19 18.90
N VAL A 319 11.07 2.45 19.48
CA VAL A 319 11.21 2.73 20.92
C VAL A 319 10.38 3.94 21.35
N GLN A 320 10.39 5.02 20.58
CA GLN A 320 9.57 6.21 20.87
C GLN A 320 8.08 5.94 20.65
N HIS A 321 7.71 5.33 19.53
CA HIS A 321 6.32 5.05 19.17
C HIS A 321 5.62 4.16 20.20
N LEU A 322 6.31 3.10 20.65
CA LEU A 322 5.80 2.10 21.59
C LEU A 322 6.11 2.46 23.05
N ARG A 323 6.53 3.69 23.36
CA ARG A 323 6.88 4.11 24.72
C ARG A 323 5.80 3.82 25.77
N PRO A 324 4.49 4.07 25.55
CA PRO A 324 3.46 3.73 26.53
C PRO A 324 3.03 2.25 26.47
N PHE A 325 3.30 1.54 25.37
CA PHE A 325 2.82 0.17 25.19
C PHE A 325 3.52 -0.83 26.11
N ARG A 326 2.72 -1.70 26.74
CA ARG A 326 3.14 -2.83 27.57
C ARG A 326 2.34 -4.05 27.12
N GLY A 327 3.02 -5.12 26.74
CA GLY A 327 2.36 -6.32 26.25
C GLY A 327 3.21 -7.08 25.25
N ILE A 328 2.51 -7.81 24.38
CA ILE A 328 3.08 -8.67 23.35
C ILE A 328 3.29 -7.84 22.08
N LEU A 329 4.53 -7.80 21.62
CA LEU A 329 4.86 -7.19 20.33
C LEU A 329 5.16 -8.30 19.32
N GLN A 330 4.29 -8.44 18.33
CA GLN A 330 4.51 -9.34 17.21
C GLN A 330 5.21 -8.61 16.07
N ALA A 331 6.45 -8.98 15.76
CA ALA A 331 7.32 -8.24 14.83
C ALA A 331 8.13 -9.18 13.91
N ASP A 332 8.75 -8.61 12.87
CA ASP A 332 9.85 -9.28 12.17
C ASP A 332 11.11 -9.32 13.06
N ALA A 333 12.13 -10.09 12.65
CA ALA A 333 13.41 -10.20 13.36
C ALA A 333 14.34 -8.98 13.14
N PHE A 334 13.78 -7.78 13.09
CA PHE A 334 14.57 -6.56 12.97
C PHE A 334 15.19 -6.17 14.32
N SER A 335 16.53 -6.16 14.39
CA SER A 335 17.29 -5.86 15.62
C SER A 335 17.04 -4.46 16.21
N GLY A 336 16.40 -3.55 15.46
CA GLY A 336 15.97 -2.27 16.04
C GLY A 336 14.89 -2.41 17.12
N TYR A 337 14.24 -3.58 17.24
CA TYR A 337 13.30 -3.88 18.31
C TYR A 337 13.95 -4.39 19.60
N ASP A 338 15.21 -4.84 19.61
CA ASP A 338 15.85 -5.49 20.77
C ASP A 338 15.76 -4.68 22.07
N ARG A 339 15.83 -3.34 21.97
CA ARG A 339 15.70 -2.43 23.12
C ARG A 339 14.31 -2.48 23.77
N LEU A 340 13.26 -2.87 23.03
CA LEU A 340 11.91 -3.02 23.54
C LEU A 340 11.77 -4.24 24.46
N PHE A 341 12.59 -5.27 24.24
CA PHE A 341 12.56 -6.53 24.97
C PHE A 341 13.56 -6.56 26.14
N SER A 342 14.40 -5.53 26.25
CA SER A 342 15.36 -5.43 27.34
C SER A 342 14.68 -5.15 28.69
N ALA A 343 15.09 -5.88 29.72
CA ALA A 343 14.71 -5.62 31.11
C ALA A 343 15.09 -4.20 31.60
N LYS A 344 16.05 -3.55 30.93
CA LYS A 344 16.50 -2.18 31.24
C LYS A 344 15.59 -1.09 30.63
N ARG A 345 14.55 -1.46 29.88
CA ARG A 345 13.61 -0.51 29.28
C ARG A 345 12.80 0.20 30.36
N GLU A 346 12.62 1.51 30.21
CA GLU A 346 11.73 2.30 31.06
C GLU A 346 10.30 1.72 31.02
N GLY A 347 9.81 1.29 32.19
CA GLY A 347 8.54 0.60 32.37
C GLY A 347 8.49 -0.87 31.95
N GLY A 348 9.65 -1.53 31.80
CA GLY A 348 9.76 -2.97 31.67
C GLY A 348 9.87 -3.49 30.24
N ALA A 349 10.34 -4.72 30.13
CA ALA A 349 10.46 -5.46 28.87
C ALA A 349 9.07 -5.76 28.27
N GLN A 350 8.94 -5.59 26.96
CA GLN A 350 7.82 -6.15 26.20
C GLN A 350 8.06 -7.64 25.93
N THR A 351 6.99 -8.39 25.72
CA THR A 351 7.09 -9.80 25.32
C THR A 351 7.25 -9.88 23.81
N GLU A 352 8.38 -10.43 23.36
CA GLU A 352 8.67 -10.65 21.95
C GLU A 352 7.89 -11.85 21.41
N VAL A 353 7.25 -11.69 20.26
CA VAL A 353 6.68 -12.79 19.47
C VAL A 353 7.11 -12.64 18.01
N ALA A 354 7.77 -13.66 17.46
CA ALA A 354 8.20 -13.64 16.07
C ALA A 354 7.02 -13.79 15.10
N CYS A 355 6.99 -12.97 14.05
CA CYS A 355 5.96 -13.04 13.02
C CYS A 355 6.23 -14.19 12.02
N TRP A 356 5.36 -15.21 12.03
CA TRP A 356 5.46 -16.35 11.11
C TRP A 356 5.29 -15.97 9.63
N VAL A 357 4.52 -14.93 9.33
CA VAL A 357 4.37 -14.45 7.94
C VAL A 357 5.71 -13.94 7.41
N HIS A 358 6.47 -13.18 8.21
CA HIS A 358 7.81 -12.72 7.84
C HIS A 358 8.83 -13.85 7.81
N ALA A 359 8.73 -14.82 8.73
CA ALA A 359 9.59 -16.01 8.72
C ALA A 359 9.40 -16.83 7.44
N ARG A 360 8.15 -17.11 7.06
CA ARG A 360 7.80 -17.86 5.84
C ARG A 360 8.32 -17.19 4.57
N ARG A 361 8.38 -15.86 4.50
CA ARG A 361 8.94 -15.15 3.33
C ARG A 361 10.41 -15.50 3.04
N LYS A 362 11.16 -15.98 4.03
CA LYS A 362 12.57 -16.37 3.89
C LYS A 362 12.77 -17.88 3.70
N ILE A 363 11.71 -18.68 3.87
CA ILE A 363 11.74 -20.13 3.74
C ILE A 363 11.05 -20.46 2.41
N HIS A 364 11.84 -20.74 1.39
CA HIS A 364 11.36 -20.98 0.02
C HIS A 364 11.21 -22.47 -0.35
N ASP A 365 11.65 -23.38 0.53
CA ASP A 365 11.64 -24.82 0.31
C ASP A 365 10.82 -25.53 1.40
N VAL A 366 9.75 -26.23 0.99
CA VAL A 366 9.15 -27.35 1.74
C VAL A 366 8.87 -28.46 0.74
#